data_AF-A0A3G9IFF8-F1
#
_entry.id   AF-A0A3G9IFF8-F1
#
_cell.length_a   1.000
_cell.length_b   1.000
_cell.length_c   1.000
_cell.angle_alpha   90.00
_cell.angle_beta   90.00
_cell.angle_gamma   90.00
#
_symmetry.space_group_name_H-M   'P 1'
#
loop_
_entity.id
_entity.type
_entity.pdbx_description
1 polymer ?
#
loop_
_entity_poly.entity_id
_entity_poly.type
_entity_poly.pdbx_seq_one_letter_code
_entity_poly.pdbx_strand_id
1 'polypeptide(L)'
;MHKQGVNAPSESSAPDSELLLRSRTDADAFSLIYQRHSVAVHMFLARRLGRDAANDLLSEVFLRALEARHRTRPHESGSALPWLYGIARNMVRTHVRASKVRPIDDPSPPFDWGAVDSRLDADAMSAELRIAIGALTDLEREVLLLVSWEQLPIGEVAAVLGISANAARQRLHRARARAAAALAAVTHPFQNQEN
;
A
#
# COMPACT_ATOMS: atom_id res chain seq x y z
N MET A 1 9.28 -46.41 26.72
CA MET A 1 9.70 -45.85 25.42
C MET A 1 8.44 -45.61 24.58
N HIS A 2 7.87 -44.41 24.60
CA HIS A 2 6.79 -44.00 23.70
C HIS A 2 7.28 -42.77 22.93
N LYS A 3 7.54 -42.94 21.63
CA LYS A 3 7.99 -41.86 20.74
C LYS A 3 6.86 -40.87 20.55
N GLN A 4 7.18 -39.60 20.77
CA GLN A 4 6.34 -38.44 20.51
C GLN A 4 5.92 -38.41 19.04
N GLY A 5 4.61 -38.29 18.79
CA GLY A 5 4.10 -37.82 17.53
C GLY A 5 4.40 -36.33 17.42
N VAL A 6 5.38 -35.98 16.58
CA VAL A 6 5.68 -34.61 16.21
C VAL A 6 4.50 -34.11 15.39
N ASN A 7 3.67 -33.27 16.01
CA ASN A 7 2.58 -32.58 15.34
C ASN A 7 3.21 -31.58 14.36
N ALA A 8 3.31 -31.92 13.08
CA ALA A 8 3.75 -30.99 12.05
C ALA A 8 2.78 -29.80 12.06
N PRO A 9 3.26 -28.53 12.12
CA PRO A 9 2.36 -27.40 12.03
C PRO A 9 1.58 -27.49 10.72
N SER A 10 0.25 -27.43 10.81
CA SER A 10 -0.63 -27.36 9.64
C SER A 10 -0.13 -26.27 8.69
N GLU A 11 0.04 -26.55 7.40
CA GLU A 11 0.63 -25.62 6.42
C GLU A 11 -0.02 -24.24 6.41
N SER A 12 -1.30 -24.16 6.80
CA SER A 12 -2.06 -22.92 6.99
C SER A 12 -1.59 -22.00 8.13
N SER A 13 -0.69 -22.44 9.02
CA SER A 13 -0.21 -21.66 10.18
C SER A 13 1.22 -21.15 10.03
N ALA A 14 1.97 -21.58 9.01
CA ALA A 14 3.34 -21.12 8.81
C ALA A 14 3.38 -19.60 8.55
N PRO A 15 4.36 -18.86 9.09
CA PRO A 15 4.51 -17.44 8.79
C PRO A 15 4.82 -17.24 7.29
N ASP A 16 4.42 -16.10 6.73
CA ASP A 16 4.63 -15.87 5.30
C ASP A 16 6.11 -15.86 4.92
N SER A 17 7.00 -15.49 5.84
CA SER A 17 8.45 -15.56 5.65
C SER A 17 8.93 -16.98 5.31
N GLU A 18 8.37 -17.99 5.99
CA GLU A 18 8.67 -19.39 5.73
C GLU A 18 8.05 -19.85 4.41
N LEU A 19 6.77 -19.53 4.18
CA LEU A 19 6.09 -19.83 2.92
C LEU A 19 6.81 -19.22 1.72
N LEU A 20 7.35 -18.01 1.87
CA LEU A 20 8.07 -17.30 0.82
C LEU A 20 9.41 -17.98 0.52
N LEU A 21 10.12 -18.48 1.53
CA LEU A 21 11.35 -19.26 1.31
C LEU A 21 11.04 -20.61 0.64
N ARG A 22 10.02 -21.34 1.12
CA ARG A 22 9.55 -22.59 0.50
C ARG A 22 9.11 -22.40 -0.95
N SER A 23 8.46 -21.26 -1.24
CA SER A 23 7.91 -20.94 -2.56
C SER A 23 8.94 -20.97 -3.70
N ARG A 24 10.23 -20.89 -3.37
CA ARG A 24 11.32 -20.97 -4.34
C ARG A 24 11.38 -22.33 -5.04
N THR A 25 11.02 -23.40 -4.35
CA THR A 25 11.03 -24.78 -4.89
C THR A 25 9.66 -25.44 -4.92
N ASP A 26 8.68 -24.87 -4.23
CA ASP A 26 7.33 -25.42 -4.06
C ASP A 26 6.28 -24.38 -4.46
N ALA A 27 5.57 -24.59 -5.58
CA ALA A 27 4.57 -23.63 -6.05
C ALA A 27 3.37 -23.50 -5.10
N ASP A 28 3.02 -24.57 -4.37
CA ASP A 28 1.86 -24.58 -3.47
C ASP A 28 2.07 -23.66 -2.26
N ALA A 29 3.32 -23.54 -1.80
CA ALA A 29 3.67 -22.57 -0.76
C ALA A 29 3.40 -21.11 -1.19
N PHE A 30 3.58 -20.77 -2.48
CA PHE A 30 3.21 -19.44 -2.98
C PHE A 30 1.69 -19.25 -3.04
N SER A 31 0.94 -20.31 -3.39
CA SER A 31 -0.52 -20.28 -3.43
C SER A 31 -1.13 -19.89 -2.07
N LEU A 32 -0.52 -20.31 -0.96
CA LEU A 32 -0.93 -19.88 0.38
C LEU A 32 -0.71 -18.37 0.61
N ILE A 33 0.39 -17.79 0.11
CA ILE A 33 0.64 -16.34 0.15
C ILE A 33 -0.43 -15.60 -0.66
N TYR A 34 -0.76 -16.11 -1.86
CA TYR A 34 -1.84 -15.57 -2.69
C TYR A 34 -3.19 -15.58 -1.96
N GLN A 35 -3.57 -16.73 -1.40
CA GLN A 35 -4.85 -16.89 -0.69
C GLN A 35 -4.95 -15.92 0.50
N ARG A 36 -3.88 -15.73 1.26
CA ARG A 36 -3.86 -14.82 2.42
C ARG A 36 -3.97 -13.35 2.03
N HIS A 37 -3.34 -12.93 0.93
CA HIS A 37 -3.10 -11.51 0.66
C HIS A 37 -3.82 -10.95 -0.57
N SER A 38 -4.41 -11.79 -1.42
CA SER A 38 -5.07 -11.35 -2.66
C SER A 38 -6.16 -10.30 -2.41
N VAL A 39 -6.99 -10.48 -1.38
CA VAL A 39 -8.04 -9.51 -1.02
C VAL A 39 -7.44 -8.17 -0.57
N ALA A 40 -6.41 -8.20 0.28
CA ALA A 40 -5.76 -6.98 0.78
C ALA A 40 -5.09 -6.19 -0.36
N VAL A 41 -4.36 -6.88 -1.24
CA VAL A 41 -3.73 -6.30 -2.44
C VAL A 41 -4.78 -5.76 -3.41
N HIS A 42 -5.88 -6.49 -3.62
CA HIS A 42 -6.99 -6.02 -4.46
C HIS A 42 -7.61 -4.74 -3.92
N MET A 43 -7.91 -4.68 -2.62
CA MET A 43 -8.47 -3.49 -1.98
C MET A 43 -7.49 -2.31 -2.00
N PHE A 44 -6.19 -2.57 -1.86
CA PHE A 44 -5.14 -1.56 -2.03
C PHE A 44 -5.17 -0.95 -3.44
N LEU A 45 -5.28 -1.78 -4.48
CA LEU A 45 -5.36 -1.37 -5.88
C LEU A 45 -6.68 -0.66 -6.18
N ALA A 46 -7.80 -1.21 -5.73
CA ALA A 46 -9.15 -0.69 -5.98
C ALA A 46 -9.32 0.71 -5.39
N ARG A 47 -8.81 0.95 -4.18
CA ARG A 47 -8.81 2.29 -3.55
C ARG A 47 -8.01 3.34 -4.34
N ARG A 48 -7.12 2.92 -5.23
CA ARG A 48 -6.23 3.82 -6.00
C ARG A 48 -6.63 3.96 -7.47
N LEU A 49 -7.16 2.89 -8.06
CA LEU A 49 -7.40 2.80 -9.50
C LEU A 49 -8.85 2.48 -9.87
N GLY A 50 -9.70 2.16 -8.90
CA GLY A 50 -11.04 1.62 -9.12
C GLY A 50 -11.04 0.09 -9.27
N ARG A 51 -12.24 -0.51 -9.17
CA ARG A 51 -12.42 -1.97 -9.13
C ARG A 51 -11.98 -2.66 -10.43
N ASP A 52 -12.26 -2.07 -11.58
CA ASP A 52 -11.94 -2.67 -12.88
C ASP A 52 -10.44 -2.81 -13.08
N ALA A 53 -9.69 -1.71 -12.95
CA ALA A 53 -8.23 -1.73 -13.05
C ALA A 53 -7.57 -2.59 -11.96
N ALA A 54 -8.18 -2.71 -10.78
CA ALA A 54 -7.68 -3.56 -9.71
C ALA A 54 -7.74 -5.05 -10.05
N ASN A 55 -8.79 -5.52 -10.73
CA ASN A 55 -8.91 -6.90 -11.17
C ASN A 55 -7.77 -7.28 -12.12
N ASP A 56 -7.50 -6.44 -13.11
CA ASP A 56 -6.43 -6.67 -14.11
C ASP A 56 -5.04 -6.65 -13.45
N LEU A 57 -4.82 -5.70 -12.54
CA LEU A 57 -3.51 -5.52 -11.92
C LEU A 57 -3.23 -6.52 -10.80
N LEU A 58 -4.25 -7.13 -10.19
CA LEU A 58 -4.04 -8.10 -9.11
C LEU A 58 -3.23 -9.30 -9.60
N SER A 59 -3.64 -9.91 -10.72
CA SER A 59 -2.94 -11.07 -11.30
C SER A 59 -1.49 -10.73 -11.64
N GLU A 60 -1.27 -9.54 -12.20
CA GLU A 60 0.05 -9.06 -12.59
C GLU A 60 0.95 -8.76 -11.38
N VAL A 61 0.39 -8.29 -10.24
CA VAL A 61 1.15 -8.14 -8.98
C VAL A 61 1.68 -9.50 -8.53
N PHE A 62 0.81 -10.51 -8.51
CA PHE A 62 1.19 -11.84 -8.03
C PHE A 62 2.10 -12.58 -9.00
N LEU A 63 1.97 -12.35 -10.31
CA LEU A 63 2.92 -12.85 -11.31
C LEU A 63 4.32 -12.27 -11.07
N ARG A 64 4.44 -10.95 -10.92
CA ARG A 64 5.72 -10.30 -10.60
C ARG A 64 6.28 -10.75 -9.26
N ALA A 65 5.42 -10.93 -8.25
CA ALA A 65 5.83 -11.44 -6.96
C ALA A 65 6.38 -12.86 -7.09
N LEU A 66 5.69 -13.73 -7.83
CA LEU A 66 6.16 -15.09 -8.11
C LEU A 66 7.54 -15.04 -8.77
N GLU A 67 7.76 -14.25 -9.81
CA GLU A 67 9.07 -14.12 -10.46
C GLU A 67 10.17 -13.58 -9.53
N ALA A 68 9.83 -12.60 -8.68
CA ALA A 68 10.77 -11.94 -7.79
C ALA A 68 11.06 -12.71 -6.48
N ARG A 69 10.31 -13.78 -6.17
CA ARG A 69 10.40 -14.56 -4.91
C ARG A 69 11.81 -15.09 -4.59
N HIS A 70 12.62 -15.33 -5.62
CA HIS A 70 14.01 -15.79 -5.48
C HIS A 70 14.97 -14.70 -5.00
N ARG A 71 14.64 -13.43 -5.29
CA ARG A 71 15.51 -12.28 -5.00
C ARG A 71 15.08 -11.52 -3.75
N THR A 72 13.81 -11.64 -3.37
CA THR A 72 13.30 -11.00 -2.17
C THR A 72 13.83 -11.66 -0.90
N ARG A 73 13.98 -10.86 0.15
CA ARG A 73 14.27 -11.32 1.51
C ARG A 73 13.00 -11.14 2.35
N PRO A 74 12.60 -12.14 3.16
CA PRO A 74 11.48 -11.98 4.06
C PRO A 74 11.65 -10.77 4.98
N HIS A 75 10.55 -10.07 5.24
CA HIS A 75 10.52 -8.97 6.20
C HIS A 75 10.64 -9.50 7.63
N GLU A 76 11.21 -8.71 8.54
CA GLU A 76 11.43 -9.08 9.95
C GLU A 76 10.12 -9.37 10.71
N SER A 77 9.00 -8.77 10.28
CA SER A 77 7.67 -9.04 10.85
C SER A 77 7.12 -10.42 10.48
N GLY A 78 7.75 -11.13 9.55
CA GLY A 78 7.26 -12.41 9.04
C GLY A 78 6.14 -12.32 8.02
N SER A 79 5.62 -11.12 7.72
CA SER A 79 4.57 -10.86 6.73
C SER A 79 5.15 -10.64 5.33
N ALA A 80 4.48 -11.19 4.30
CA ALA A 80 4.80 -10.90 2.90
C ALA A 80 4.08 -9.64 2.37
N LEU A 81 3.06 -9.16 3.09
CA LEU A 81 2.20 -8.06 2.65
C LEU A 81 2.94 -6.75 2.35
N PRO A 82 3.96 -6.31 3.12
CA PRO A 82 4.71 -5.09 2.81
C PRO A 82 5.45 -5.18 1.47
N TRP A 83 5.98 -6.36 1.15
CA TRP A 83 6.66 -6.60 -0.12
C TRP A 83 5.65 -6.61 -1.28
N LEU A 84 4.50 -7.25 -1.11
CA LEU A 84 3.41 -7.25 -2.11
C LEU A 84 2.89 -5.83 -2.38
N TYR A 85 2.70 -5.02 -1.34
CA TYR A 85 2.31 -3.63 -1.49
C TYR A 85 3.38 -2.77 -2.17
N GLY A 86 4.67 -3.05 -1.95
CA GLY A 86 5.75 -2.41 -2.71
C GLY A 86 5.62 -2.68 -4.22
N ILE A 87 5.30 -3.92 -4.61
CA ILE A 87 5.05 -4.30 -6.02
C ILE A 87 3.79 -3.60 -6.54
N ALA A 88 2.67 -3.72 -5.82
CA ALA A 88 1.39 -3.12 -6.20
C ALA A 88 1.51 -1.60 -6.36
N ARG A 89 2.19 -0.92 -5.44
CA ARG A 89 2.50 0.51 -5.53
C ARG A 89 3.23 0.87 -6.81
N ASN A 90 4.26 0.13 -7.18
CA ASN A 90 5.00 0.38 -8.41
C ASN A 90 4.12 0.19 -9.65
N MET A 91 3.18 -0.77 -9.61
CA MET A 91 2.22 -0.97 -10.70
C MET A 91 1.20 0.16 -10.80
N VAL A 92 0.68 0.67 -9.67
CA VAL A 92 -0.17 1.86 -9.67
C VAL A 92 0.57 3.05 -10.27
N ARG A 93 1.84 3.27 -9.89
CA ARG A 93 2.69 4.33 -10.48
C ARG A 93 2.76 4.20 -12.00
N THR A 94 3.01 3.00 -12.51
CA THR A 94 3.14 2.75 -13.95
C THR A 94 1.82 2.93 -14.68
N HIS A 95 0.72 2.40 -14.13
CA HIS A 95 -0.61 2.49 -14.73
C HIS A 95 -1.10 3.94 -14.85
N VAL A 96 -0.93 4.74 -13.79
CA VAL A 96 -1.32 6.15 -13.80
C VAL A 96 -0.46 6.96 -14.77
N ARG A 97 0.85 6.67 -14.86
CA ARG A 97 1.73 7.27 -15.86
C ARG A 97 1.28 6.95 -17.29
N ALA A 98 1.01 5.69 -17.59
CA ALA A 98 0.55 5.28 -18.92
C ALA A 98 -0.77 5.97 -19.32
N SER A 99 -1.66 6.19 -18.36
CA SER A 99 -2.95 6.88 -18.58
C SER A 99 -2.78 8.37 -18.93
N LYS A 100 -1.65 8.98 -18.56
CA LYS A 100 -1.32 10.39 -18.85
C LYS A 100 -0.62 10.60 -20.20
N VAL A 101 -0.04 9.55 -20.80
CA VAL A 101 0.87 9.62 -21.97
C VAL A 101 0.13 9.60 -23.34
N ARG A 102 -1.13 10.06 -23.40
CA ARG A 102 -1.70 10.49 -24.70
C ARG A 102 -1.05 11.84 -25.07
N PRO A 103 -0.46 12.01 -26.27
CA PRO A 103 0.78 12.79 -26.43
C PRO A 103 0.51 14.30 -26.66
N ILE A 104 1.49 15.22 -26.65
CA ILE A 104 2.94 15.18 -27.04
C ILE A 104 3.70 16.26 -26.20
N ASP A 105 4.96 16.04 -25.81
CA ASP A 105 5.85 16.90 -24.98
C ASP A 105 5.67 16.82 -23.45
N ASP A 106 6.32 15.88 -22.74
CA ASP A 106 6.36 15.95 -21.26
C ASP A 106 7.60 15.26 -20.61
N PRO A 107 8.43 16.00 -19.85
CA PRO A 107 9.42 15.45 -18.92
C PRO A 107 8.79 15.28 -17.51
N SER A 108 8.02 14.21 -17.25
CA SER A 108 7.08 14.18 -16.10
C SER A 108 7.59 13.55 -14.76
N PRO A 109 7.10 14.01 -13.57
CA PRO A 109 7.59 13.69 -12.21
C PRO A 109 6.82 12.49 -11.52
N PRO A 110 6.86 12.25 -10.17
CA PRO A 110 6.34 11.01 -9.55
C PRO A 110 4.80 10.92 -9.43
N PHE A 111 4.31 9.79 -8.88
CA PHE A 111 2.91 9.34 -8.72
C PHE A 111 1.84 10.44 -8.62
N ASP A 112 0.73 10.31 -9.36
CA ASP A 112 -0.35 11.30 -9.35
C ASP A 112 -1.49 10.95 -8.39
N TRP A 113 -1.62 11.77 -7.35
CA TRP A 113 -2.68 11.65 -6.35
C TRP A 113 -4.00 12.29 -6.73
N GLY A 114 -4.02 13.23 -7.70
CA GLY A 114 -5.26 13.87 -8.13
C GLY A 114 -6.24 12.85 -8.72
N ALA A 115 -5.73 11.93 -9.54
CA ALA A 115 -6.53 10.84 -10.09
C ALA A 115 -6.99 9.82 -9.04
N VAL A 116 -6.27 9.68 -7.93
CA VAL A 116 -6.68 8.83 -6.80
C VAL A 116 -7.82 9.53 -6.04
N ASP A 117 -7.69 10.82 -5.74
CA ASP A 117 -8.70 11.60 -5.01
C ASP A 117 -10.04 11.65 -5.75
N SER A 118 -10.03 11.92 -7.06
CA SER A 118 -11.26 11.96 -7.86
C SER A 118 -11.98 10.61 -7.95
N ARG A 119 -11.29 9.50 -7.65
CA ARG A 119 -11.92 8.17 -7.57
C ARG A 119 -12.40 7.85 -6.16
N LEU A 120 -11.67 8.31 -5.14
CA LEU A 120 -12.11 8.26 -3.75
C LEU A 120 -13.39 9.07 -3.53
N ASP A 121 -13.66 10.07 -4.37
CA ASP A 121 -14.95 10.78 -4.44
C ASP A 121 -16.16 9.89 -4.71
N ALA A 122 -15.98 8.77 -5.42
CA ALA A 122 -17.08 7.86 -5.75
C ALA A 122 -17.48 6.95 -4.56
N ASP A 123 -16.56 6.68 -3.64
CA ASP A 123 -16.74 5.79 -2.49
C ASP A 123 -16.59 6.61 -1.17
N ALA A 124 -17.63 7.36 -0.80
CA ALA A 124 -17.97 7.80 0.57
C ALA A 124 -16.97 8.67 1.39
N MET A 125 -16.01 9.37 0.79
CA MET A 125 -15.15 10.31 1.51
C MET A 125 -15.82 11.70 1.64
N SER A 126 -15.80 12.32 2.82
CA SER A 126 -16.29 13.70 2.99
C SER A 126 -15.43 14.71 2.22
N ALA A 127 -16.03 15.82 1.78
CA ALA A 127 -15.33 16.84 1.01
C ALA A 127 -14.15 17.47 1.79
N GLU A 128 -14.30 17.62 3.11
CA GLU A 128 -13.29 18.16 4.00
C GLU A 128 -12.10 17.21 4.14
N LEU A 129 -12.34 15.90 4.26
CA LEU A 129 -11.29 14.90 4.33
C LEU A 129 -10.50 14.85 3.01
N ARG A 130 -11.18 15.04 1.88
CA ARG A 130 -10.53 15.13 0.57
C ARG A 130 -9.62 16.35 0.46
N ILE A 131 -10.05 17.51 0.95
CA ILE A 131 -9.20 18.71 0.99
C ILE A 131 -7.98 18.47 1.90
N ALA A 132 -8.19 17.86 3.07
CA ALA A 132 -7.12 17.57 4.01
C ALA A 132 -6.07 16.60 3.44
N ILE A 133 -6.53 15.55 2.76
CA ILE A 133 -5.66 14.60 2.04
C ILE A 133 -4.99 15.29 0.84
N GLY A 134 -5.73 16.11 0.11
CA GLY A 134 -5.29 16.94 -1.02
C GLY A 134 -4.10 17.83 -0.69
N ALA A 135 -4.05 18.36 0.54
CA ALA A 135 -2.96 19.23 1.01
C ALA A 135 -1.64 18.48 1.29
N LEU A 136 -1.65 17.15 1.36
CA LEU A 136 -0.46 16.36 1.67
C LEU A 136 0.44 16.20 0.45
N THR A 137 1.76 16.18 0.67
CA THR A 137 2.66 15.69 -0.38
C THR A 137 2.42 14.22 -0.65
N ASP A 138 2.84 13.76 -1.81
CA ASP A 138 2.68 12.37 -2.24
C ASP A 138 3.12 11.35 -1.19
N LEU A 139 4.33 11.55 -0.66
CA LEU A 139 4.92 10.63 0.31
C LEU A 139 4.26 10.72 1.68
N GLU A 140 3.80 11.90 2.10
CA GLU A 140 3.08 12.06 3.37
C GLU A 140 1.72 11.38 3.31
N ARG A 141 1.03 11.56 2.19
CA ARG A 141 -0.24 10.89 1.94
C ARG A 141 -0.08 9.39 1.91
N GLU A 142 0.92 8.88 1.21
CA GLU A 142 1.11 7.45 1.11
C GLU A 142 1.42 6.79 2.45
N VAL A 143 2.27 7.43 3.26
CA VAL A 143 2.52 7.01 4.63
C VAL A 143 1.23 7.02 5.45
N LEU A 144 0.41 8.08 5.34
CA LEU A 144 -0.85 8.17 6.05
C LEU A 144 -1.80 7.03 5.68
N LEU A 145 -2.00 6.80 4.38
CA LEU A 145 -2.93 5.77 3.87
C LEU A 145 -2.45 4.35 4.21
N LEU A 146 -1.16 4.04 4.08
CA LEU A 146 -0.63 2.73 4.46
C LEU A 146 -0.86 2.43 5.95
N VAL A 147 -0.80 3.45 6.82
CA VAL A 147 -1.06 3.29 8.25
C VAL A 147 -2.56 3.23 8.55
N SER A 148 -3.36 4.14 7.98
CA SER A 148 -4.77 4.28 8.35
C SER A 148 -5.70 3.27 7.69
N TRP A 149 -5.38 2.85 6.47
CA TRP A 149 -6.26 2.02 5.64
C TRP A 149 -5.78 0.60 5.47
N GLU A 150 -4.46 0.43 5.38
CA GLU A 150 -3.84 -0.89 5.29
C GLU A 150 -3.38 -1.39 6.67
N GLN A 151 -3.54 -0.56 7.71
CA GLN A 151 -3.23 -0.87 9.11
C GLN A 151 -1.78 -1.37 9.32
N LEU A 152 -0.85 -0.93 8.47
CA LEU A 152 0.54 -1.38 8.55
C LEU A 152 1.27 -0.66 9.70
N PRO A 153 2.09 -1.39 10.48
CA PRO A 153 3.03 -0.78 11.41
C PRO A 153 4.12 -0.01 10.66
N ILE A 154 4.71 0.98 11.31
CA ILE A 154 5.69 1.91 10.68
C ILE A 154 6.87 1.20 10.02
N GLY A 155 7.37 0.10 10.58
CA GLY A 155 8.45 -0.68 9.98
C GLY A 155 8.06 -1.24 8.61
N GLU A 156 6.85 -1.78 8.49
CA GLU A 156 6.31 -2.31 7.24
C GLU A 156 6.03 -1.21 6.23
N VAL A 157 5.49 -0.06 6.67
CA VAL A 157 5.33 1.13 5.81
C VAL A 157 6.67 1.57 5.24
N ALA A 158 7.72 1.56 6.05
CA ALA A 158 9.07 1.92 5.61
C ALA A 158 9.59 0.94 4.53
N ALA A 159 9.32 -0.35 4.69
CA ALA A 159 9.64 -1.38 3.70
C ALA A 159 8.88 -1.17 2.37
N VAL A 160 7.57 -0.90 2.41
CA VAL A 160 6.75 -0.60 1.23
C VAL A 160 7.32 0.59 0.45
N LEU A 161 7.75 1.63 1.17
CA LEU A 161 8.20 2.89 0.59
C LEU A 161 9.69 2.93 0.24
N GLY A 162 10.47 1.94 0.67
CA GLY A 162 11.93 1.92 0.48
C GLY A 162 12.67 3.03 1.24
N ILE A 163 12.20 3.37 2.44
CA ILE A 163 12.79 4.42 3.30
C ILE A 163 13.11 3.87 4.70
N SER A 164 13.79 4.66 5.55
CA SER A 164 14.01 4.27 6.94
C SER A 164 12.75 4.41 7.80
N ALA A 165 12.61 3.58 8.84
CA ALA A 165 11.49 3.66 9.79
C ALA A 165 11.41 5.03 10.49
N ASN A 166 12.56 5.68 10.75
CA ASN A 166 12.59 7.03 11.28
C ASN A 166 11.99 8.04 10.28
N ALA A 167 12.39 7.95 9.00
CA ALA A 167 11.87 8.83 7.96
C ALA A 167 10.37 8.60 7.71
N ALA A 168 9.87 7.35 7.82
CA ALA A 168 8.45 7.04 7.78
C ALA A 168 7.68 7.67 8.95
N ARG A 169 8.20 7.54 10.19
CA ARG A 169 7.60 8.16 11.39
C ARG A 169 7.52 9.68 11.29
N GLN A 170 8.61 10.32 10.86
CA GLN A 170 8.64 11.77 10.67
C GLN A 170 7.64 12.23 9.59
N ARG A 171 7.53 11.48 8.49
CA ARG A 171 6.53 11.76 7.44
C ARG A 171 5.11 11.60 7.95
N LEU A 172 4.81 10.55 8.71
CA LEU A 172 3.48 10.35 9.29
C LEU A 172 3.10 11.50 10.23
N HIS A 173 4.04 11.94 11.05
CA HIS A 173 3.82 13.08 11.94
C HIS A 173 3.47 14.35 11.14
N ARG A 174 4.24 14.67 10.10
CA ARG A 174 3.96 15.82 9.22
C ARG A 174 2.64 15.66 8.47
N ALA A 175 2.33 14.46 8.00
CA ALA A 175 1.07 14.15 7.32
C ALA A 175 -0.13 14.45 8.22
N ARG A 176 -0.11 13.95 9.47
CA ARG A 176 -1.17 14.19 10.45
C ARG A 176 -1.31 15.68 10.80
N ALA A 177 -0.19 16.36 11.04
CA ALA A 177 -0.22 17.79 11.36
C ALA A 177 -0.81 18.62 10.21
N ARG A 178 -0.43 18.34 8.97
CA ARG A 178 -0.95 19.07 7.80
C ARG A 178 -2.40 18.74 7.50
N ALA A 179 -2.80 17.47 7.59
CA ALA A 179 -4.20 17.08 7.42
C ALA A 179 -5.09 17.73 8.49
N ALA A 180 -4.65 17.77 9.74
CA ALA A 180 -5.38 18.44 10.83
C ALA A 180 -5.51 19.95 10.58
N ALA A 181 -4.43 20.63 10.15
CA ALA A 181 -4.47 22.05 9.83
C ALA A 181 -5.42 22.37 8.66
N ALA A 182 -5.39 21.56 7.60
CA ALA A 182 -6.28 21.71 6.46
C ALA A 182 -7.74 21.45 6.84
N LEU A 183 -8.01 20.43 7.66
CA LEU A 183 -9.36 20.15 8.15
C LEU A 183 -9.89 21.31 9.01
N ALA A 184 -9.08 21.84 9.93
CA ALA A 184 -9.45 22.98 10.77
C ALA A 184 -9.81 24.23 9.93
N ALA A 185 -9.05 24.50 8.86
CA ALA A 185 -9.31 25.63 7.97
C ALA A 185 -10.64 25.49 7.20
N VAL A 186 -11.06 24.27 6.87
CA VAL A 186 -12.33 24.01 6.18
C VAL A 186 -13.51 23.97 7.16
N THR A 187 -13.31 23.45 8.38
CA THR A 187 -14.38 23.37 9.39
C THR A 187 -14.65 24.70 10.10
N HIS A 188 -13.66 25.60 10.21
CA HIS A 188 -13.81 26.93 10.82
C HIS A 188 -13.36 28.05 9.85
N PRO A 189 -14.14 28.34 8.78
CA PRO A 189 -13.73 29.31 7.76
C PRO A 189 -13.71 30.79 8.25
N PHE A 190 -14.30 31.13 9.41
CA PHE A 190 -14.50 32.52 9.84
C PHE A 190 -14.27 32.78 11.34
N GLN A 191 -13.02 32.77 11.81
CA GLN A 191 -12.67 33.36 13.13
C GLN A 191 -11.66 34.51 13.07
N ASN A 192 -11.30 34.99 11.88
CA ASN A 192 -10.42 36.15 11.71
C ASN A 192 -11.11 37.28 10.93
N GLN A 193 -12.19 37.84 11.49
CA GLN A 193 -12.55 39.26 11.36
C GLN A 193 -13.26 39.68 12.64
N GLU A 194 -12.96 40.89 13.13
CA GLU A 194 -13.40 41.53 14.39
C GLU A 194 -12.51 41.25 15.61
N ASN A 195 -11.40 41.99 15.74
CA ASN A 195 -11.34 43.22 16.55
C ASN A 195 -10.02 43.98 16.33
#